data_AF-A0A1I4Q154-F1
#
_entry.id   AF-A0A1I4Q154-F1
#
_cell.length_a   1.000
_cell.length_b   1.000
_cell.length_c   1.000
_cell.angle_alpha   90.00
_cell.angle_beta   90.00
_cell.angle_gamma   90.00
#
_symmetry.space_group_name_H-M   'P 1'
#
loop_
_entity.id
_entity.type
_entity.pdbx_description
1 polymer ?
#
loop_
_entity_poly.entity_id
_entity_poly.type
_entity_poly.pdbx_seq_one_letter_code
_entity_poly.pdbx_strand_id
1 'polypeptide(L)'
;MSVEGFNVLHVAGNISYGILETGPSVDGLDIDIGQSDKVGFNYFHNKFGMPYDFLLKSTISSEHYLFVALKGTKLLGFARFEKISDETERTYRGKTNIVNHSVHLLRSVEVHPSHRHVGIGRLLFAVSVKHLKTNVITMPDNPGAARFFREKLKFTGMNPGNNIISSRYKDYLILPYPKARGILKTMAGSYPRMVMPELIGIYESLKFKDNMGRTISMDDICAFQLLFDNSKELLNNKLLHEMESFIKGIKSK
;
A
#
# COMPACT_ATOMS: atom_id res chain seq x y z
N MET A 1 2.84 8.62 -20.56
CA MET A 1 4.26 8.61 -20.18
C MET A 1 4.41 7.82 -18.89
N SER A 2 5.29 6.82 -18.88
CA SER A 2 5.64 6.03 -17.68
C SER A 2 6.86 6.65 -17.01
N VAL A 3 6.91 6.61 -15.68
CA VAL A 3 8.10 7.02 -14.91
C VAL A 3 9.14 5.90 -15.00
N GLU A 4 10.33 6.20 -15.49
CA GLU A 4 11.44 5.24 -15.56
C GLU A 4 11.84 4.78 -14.15
N GLY A 5 12.15 3.49 -13.96
CA GLY A 5 12.51 2.93 -12.65
C GLY A 5 11.36 2.89 -11.63
N PHE A 6 10.11 3.05 -12.08
CA PHE A 6 8.91 2.82 -11.27
C PHE A 6 8.40 1.38 -11.46
N ASN A 7 8.49 0.59 -10.40
CA ASN A 7 8.01 -0.79 -10.39
C ASN A 7 6.62 -0.86 -9.75
N VAL A 8 5.61 -1.17 -10.57
CA VAL A 8 4.20 -1.20 -10.16
C VAL A 8 3.93 -2.45 -9.32
N LEU A 9 3.43 -2.24 -8.11
CA LEU A 9 3.09 -3.30 -7.17
C LEU A 9 1.57 -3.55 -7.07
N HIS A 10 0.77 -2.51 -7.34
CA HIS A 10 -0.68 -2.57 -7.29
C HIS A 10 -1.28 -1.46 -8.15
N VAL A 11 -2.44 -1.70 -8.76
CA VAL A 11 -3.21 -0.70 -9.51
C VAL A 11 -4.62 -0.66 -8.94
N ALA A 12 -5.15 0.55 -8.70
CA ALA A 12 -6.54 0.76 -8.34
C ALA A 12 -7.08 2.00 -9.05
N GLY A 13 -7.91 1.77 -10.07
CA GLY A 13 -8.41 2.79 -10.96
C GLY A 13 -7.28 3.32 -11.85
N ASN A 14 -7.21 4.64 -11.98
CA ASN A 14 -6.13 5.32 -12.67
C ASN A 14 -4.92 5.63 -11.77
N ILE A 15 -4.82 4.97 -10.61
CA ILE A 15 -3.72 5.17 -9.65
C ILE A 15 -2.86 3.92 -9.60
N SER A 16 -1.57 4.08 -9.87
CA SER A 16 -0.56 3.05 -9.71
C SER A 16 0.18 3.25 -8.39
N TYR A 17 0.32 2.17 -7.64
CA TYR A 17 1.09 2.11 -6.40
C TYR A 17 2.31 1.25 -6.63
N GLY A 18 3.48 1.74 -6.25
CA GLY A 18 4.71 1.02 -6.53
C GLY A 18 5.91 1.59 -5.79
N ILE A 19 7.08 1.11 -6.18
CA ILE A 19 8.37 1.53 -5.64
C ILE A 19 9.17 2.26 -6.72
N LEU A 20 9.87 3.32 -6.33
CA LEU A 20 10.89 3.96 -7.15
C LEU A 20 12.25 3.36 -6.81
N GLU A 21 12.91 2.82 -7.83
CA GLU A 21 14.15 2.06 -7.66
C GLU A 21 15.40 2.92 -7.84
N THR A 22 15.28 4.08 -8.50
CA THR A 22 16.43 4.94 -8.79
C THR A 22 16.18 6.41 -8.48
N GLY A 23 17.22 7.14 -8.07
CA GLY A 23 17.14 8.60 -7.86
C GLY A 23 16.61 9.38 -9.08
N PRO A 24 17.09 9.11 -10.31
CA PRO A 24 16.58 9.74 -11.53
C PRO A 24 15.06 9.54 -11.76
N SER A 25 14.47 8.45 -11.25
CA SER A 25 13.01 8.24 -11.33
C SER A 25 12.21 9.37 -10.65
N VAL A 26 12.80 10.06 -9.67
CA VAL A 26 12.17 11.18 -8.98
C VAL A 26 12.04 12.41 -9.90
N ASP A 27 12.97 12.59 -10.86
CA ASP A 27 12.94 13.72 -11.81
C ASP A 27 11.76 13.66 -12.78
N GLY A 28 11.23 12.46 -13.02
CA GLY A 28 10.04 12.26 -13.85
C GLY A 28 8.71 12.51 -13.11
N LEU A 29 8.74 12.85 -11.83
CA LEU A 29 7.54 13.07 -11.03
C LEU A 29 7.03 14.51 -11.15
N ASP A 30 5.73 14.66 -11.37
CA ASP A 30 5.02 15.92 -11.18
C ASP A 30 4.63 16.05 -9.70
N ILE A 31 5.44 16.81 -8.94
CA ILE A 31 5.28 17.05 -7.51
C ILE A 31 4.66 18.44 -7.32
N ASP A 32 3.38 18.45 -6.98
CA ASP A 32 2.61 19.66 -6.70
C ASP A 32 2.96 20.18 -5.29
N ILE A 33 3.91 21.11 -5.21
CA ILE A 33 4.37 21.71 -3.94
C ILE A 33 3.42 22.85 -3.55
N GLY A 34 2.90 22.79 -2.32
CA GLY A 34 1.98 23.79 -1.82
C GLY A 34 2.65 25.15 -1.60
N GLN A 35 1.99 26.21 -2.05
CA GLN A 35 2.38 27.61 -1.83
C GLN A 35 1.22 28.36 -1.15
N SER A 36 1.41 29.62 -0.78
CA SER A 36 0.42 30.44 -0.04
C SER A 36 -1.02 30.31 -0.56
N ASP A 37 -1.19 30.23 -1.88
CA ASP A 37 -2.51 30.15 -2.55
C ASP A 37 -2.75 28.82 -3.29
N LYS A 38 -1.85 27.85 -3.17
CA LYS A 38 -1.94 26.56 -3.88
C LYS A 38 -1.85 25.37 -2.92
N VAL A 39 -2.86 24.52 -2.98
CA VAL A 39 -2.90 23.28 -2.21
C VAL A 39 -1.93 22.27 -2.80
N GLY A 40 -0.91 21.88 -2.03
CA GLY A 40 0.08 20.89 -2.46
C GLY A 40 0.80 20.24 -1.28
N PHE A 41 1.81 19.43 -1.57
CA PHE A 41 2.73 18.88 -0.57
C PHE A 41 3.49 20.02 0.10
N ASN A 42 3.44 20.09 1.42
CA ASN A 42 4.15 21.12 2.17
C ASN A 42 4.59 20.69 3.57
N TYR A 43 4.13 19.54 4.08
CA TYR A 43 4.40 19.16 5.47
C TYR A 43 5.90 19.00 5.75
N PHE A 44 6.59 18.18 4.94
CA PHE A 44 8.03 17.93 5.15
C PHE A 44 8.88 19.13 4.74
N HIS A 45 8.45 19.88 3.73
CA HIS A 45 9.11 21.13 3.35
C HIS A 45 9.08 22.16 4.49
N ASN A 46 7.91 22.43 5.06
CA ASN A 46 7.74 23.41 6.12
C ASN A 46 8.40 22.96 7.43
N LYS A 47 8.36 21.66 7.74
CA LYS A 47 8.87 21.13 9.00
C LYS A 47 10.39 20.97 9.03
N PHE A 48 11.01 20.69 7.89
CA PHE A 48 12.43 20.35 7.82
C PHE A 48 13.24 21.24 6.87
N GLY A 49 12.61 22.19 6.17
CA GLY A 49 13.27 23.08 5.21
C GLY A 49 13.82 22.37 3.97
N MET A 50 13.41 21.12 3.73
CA MET A 50 13.94 20.29 2.65
C MET A 50 13.03 20.31 1.42
N PRO A 51 13.58 20.57 0.21
CA PRO A 51 12.87 20.32 -1.05
C PRO A 51 12.45 18.85 -1.19
N TYR A 52 11.27 18.59 -1.76
CA TYR A 52 10.75 17.23 -1.88
C TYR A 52 11.57 16.36 -2.84
N ASP A 53 12.02 16.92 -3.96
CA ASP A 53 12.93 16.26 -4.89
C ASP A 53 14.20 15.78 -4.17
N PHE A 54 14.84 16.66 -3.39
CA PHE A 54 16.01 16.30 -2.58
C PHE A 54 15.67 15.22 -1.54
N LEU A 55 14.56 15.37 -0.82
CA LEU A 55 14.11 14.41 0.19
C LEU A 55 13.87 13.02 -0.40
N LEU A 56 13.23 12.94 -1.58
CA LEU A 56 12.89 11.68 -2.23
C LEU A 56 14.11 11.03 -2.88
N LYS A 57 14.98 11.81 -3.53
CA LYS A 57 16.26 11.31 -4.09
C LYS A 57 17.19 10.81 -3.00
N SER A 58 17.36 11.59 -1.93
CA SER A 58 18.22 11.20 -0.79
C SER A 58 17.77 9.89 -0.16
N THR A 59 16.46 9.62 -0.15
CA THR A 59 15.91 8.36 0.35
C THR A 59 16.45 7.18 -0.42
N ILE A 60 16.41 7.24 -1.75
CA ILE A 60 16.91 6.16 -2.60
C ILE A 60 18.43 6.05 -2.48
N SER A 61 19.16 7.17 -2.46
CA SER A 61 20.62 7.15 -2.33
C SER A 61 21.11 6.62 -0.98
N SER A 62 20.28 6.69 0.06
CA SER A 62 20.55 6.09 1.36
C SER A 62 20.07 4.63 1.47
N GLU A 63 19.77 3.99 0.33
CA GLU A 63 19.28 2.60 0.27
C GLU A 63 17.96 2.38 1.03
N HIS A 64 17.17 3.46 1.22
CA HIS A 64 15.83 3.36 1.79
C HIS A 64 14.80 3.11 0.69
N TYR A 65 13.71 2.44 1.05
CA TYR A 65 12.62 2.16 0.13
C TYR A 65 11.71 3.38 0.00
N LEU A 66 11.47 3.82 -1.24
CA LEU A 66 10.53 4.89 -1.58
C LEU A 66 9.32 4.33 -2.32
N PHE A 67 8.20 4.18 -1.61
CA PHE A 67 6.93 3.82 -2.21
C PHE A 67 6.13 5.06 -2.59
N VAL A 68 5.46 5.02 -3.73
CA VAL A 68 4.68 6.15 -4.26
C VAL A 68 3.32 5.69 -4.78
N ALA A 69 2.35 6.61 -4.74
CA ALA A 69 1.08 6.51 -5.44
C ALA A 69 1.05 7.57 -6.55
N LEU A 70 0.87 7.14 -7.80
CA LEU A 70 0.95 7.99 -8.98
C LEU A 70 -0.34 7.93 -9.81
N LYS A 71 -0.74 9.08 -10.37
CA LYS A 71 -1.72 9.15 -11.45
C LYS A 71 -1.04 9.73 -12.68
N GLY A 72 -0.64 8.86 -13.61
CA GLY A 72 0.33 9.22 -14.65
C GLY A 72 1.68 9.54 -14.00
N THR A 73 2.20 10.74 -14.21
CA THR A 73 3.42 11.24 -13.56
C THR A 73 3.14 12.02 -12.27
N LYS A 74 1.87 12.36 -11.98
CA LYS A 74 1.50 13.15 -10.81
C LYS A 74 1.64 12.35 -9.53
N LEU A 75 2.44 12.83 -8.60
CA LEU A 75 2.59 12.25 -7.26
C LEU A 75 1.35 12.55 -6.41
N LEU A 76 0.69 11.51 -5.91
CA LEU A 76 -0.47 11.63 -5.02
C LEU A 76 -0.12 11.34 -3.56
N GLY A 77 0.95 10.59 -3.31
CA GLY A 77 1.49 10.36 -1.98
C GLY A 77 2.75 9.50 -2.03
N PHE A 78 3.52 9.54 -0.95
CA PHE A 78 4.74 8.75 -0.79
C PHE A 78 4.87 8.19 0.62
N ALA A 79 5.61 7.09 0.75
CA ALA A 79 5.99 6.48 2.03
C ALA A 79 7.44 6.01 1.97
N ARG A 80 8.22 6.37 2.99
CA ARG A 80 9.66 6.06 3.07
C ARG A 80 9.95 5.07 4.18
N PHE A 81 10.64 3.99 3.86
CA PHE A 81 11.01 2.97 4.83
C PHE A 81 12.52 2.75 4.85
N GLU A 82 13.08 2.73 6.05
CA GLU A 82 14.47 2.36 6.30
C GLU A 82 14.51 0.97 6.91
N LYS A 83 15.36 0.08 6.38
CA LYS A 83 15.61 -1.22 7.01
C LYS A 83 16.56 -1.01 8.19
N ILE A 84 16.14 -1.41 9.38
CA ILE A 84 16.93 -1.20 10.62
C ILE A 84 17.36 -2.50 11.30
N SER A 85 16.86 -3.65 10.81
CA SER A 85 17.27 -4.97 11.28
C SER A 85 16.98 -6.02 10.20
N ASP A 86 17.91 -6.97 10.04
CA ASP A 86 17.80 -8.11 9.14
C ASP A 86 16.99 -9.26 9.75
N GLU A 87 16.63 -10.24 8.91
CA GLU A 87 16.05 -11.48 9.39
C GLU A 87 17.10 -12.29 10.14
N THR A 88 16.74 -12.86 11.29
CA THR A 88 17.65 -13.72 12.05
C THR A 88 17.07 -15.11 12.18
N GLU A 89 17.85 -16.10 11.73
CA GLU A 89 17.52 -17.50 11.84
C GLU A 89 18.17 -18.12 13.09
N ARG A 90 17.49 -19.10 13.71
CA ARG A 90 18.11 -20.02 14.65
C ARG A 90 17.84 -21.45 14.23
N THR A 91 18.88 -22.26 14.24
CA THR A 91 18.76 -23.70 14.04
C THR A 91 18.48 -24.38 15.38
N TYR A 92 17.34 -25.07 15.48
CA TYR A 92 17.02 -25.91 16.63
C TYR A 92 16.79 -27.35 16.14
N ARG A 93 17.52 -28.31 16.71
CA ARG A 93 17.44 -29.74 16.36
C ARG A 93 17.52 -29.99 14.84
N GLY A 94 18.45 -29.32 14.16
CA GLY A 94 18.67 -29.47 12.71
C GLY A 94 17.63 -28.79 11.80
N LYS A 95 16.61 -28.11 12.36
CA LYS A 95 15.68 -27.28 11.59
C LYS A 95 16.01 -25.80 11.79
N THR A 96 16.34 -25.10 10.71
CA THR A 96 16.54 -23.66 10.70
C THR A 96 15.19 -22.97 10.62
N ASN A 97 14.83 -22.22 11.66
CA ASN A 97 13.62 -21.41 11.70
C ASN A 97 13.99 -19.92 11.74
N ILE A 98 13.27 -19.10 10.98
CA ILE A 98 13.32 -17.65 11.13
C ILE A 98 12.73 -17.31 12.50
N VAL A 99 13.55 -16.76 13.40
CA VAL A 99 13.14 -16.40 14.76
C VAL A 99 12.70 -14.95 14.84
N ASN A 100 13.33 -14.07 14.06
CA ASN A 100 12.91 -12.68 13.91
C ASN A 100 12.82 -12.31 12.43
N HIS A 101 11.68 -11.76 12.04
CA HIS A 101 11.55 -11.07 10.77
C HIS A 101 12.32 -9.75 10.81
N SER A 102 12.74 -9.29 9.62
CA SER A 102 13.35 -7.98 9.44
C SER A 102 12.45 -6.89 10.03
N VAL A 103 13.06 -5.73 10.29
CA VAL A 103 12.34 -4.56 10.81
C VAL A 103 12.60 -3.37 9.91
N HIS A 104 11.53 -2.75 9.45
CA HIS A 104 11.58 -1.48 8.73
C HIS A 104 10.96 -0.36 9.56
N LEU A 105 11.63 0.78 9.57
CA LEU A 105 11.16 2.02 10.15
C LEU A 105 10.47 2.86 9.07
N LEU A 106 9.18 3.12 9.23
CA LEU A 106 8.47 4.14 8.45
C LEU A 106 8.96 5.52 8.89
N ARG A 107 9.83 6.13 8.07
CA ARG A 107 10.47 7.43 8.31
C ARG A 107 9.54 8.60 8.03
N SER A 108 8.68 8.46 7.02
CA SER A 108 7.71 9.49 6.66
C SER A 108 6.65 8.94 5.74
N VAL A 109 5.46 9.52 5.80
CA VAL A 109 4.39 9.29 4.83
C VAL A 109 3.64 10.60 4.63
N GLU A 110 3.31 10.93 3.38
CA GLU A 110 2.45 12.07 3.06
C GLU A 110 1.52 11.72 1.90
N VAL A 111 0.31 12.27 1.95
CA VAL A 111 -0.65 12.24 0.86
C VAL A 111 -1.01 13.68 0.51
N HIS A 112 -1.02 13.97 -0.78
CA HIS A 112 -1.40 15.27 -1.34
C HIS A 112 -2.73 15.71 -0.72
N PRO A 113 -2.87 16.95 -0.21
CA PRO A 113 -4.05 17.34 0.56
C PRO A 113 -5.38 17.15 -0.18
N SER A 114 -5.44 17.48 -1.48
CA SER A 114 -6.62 17.27 -2.34
C SER A 114 -7.06 15.80 -2.50
N HIS A 115 -6.21 14.85 -2.11
CA HIS A 115 -6.49 13.40 -2.20
C HIS A 115 -6.46 12.72 -0.82
N ARG A 116 -6.57 13.49 0.26
CA ARG A 116 -6.76 12.94 1.61
C ARG A 116 -8.18 12.36 1.72
N HIS A 117 -8.38 11.47 2.69
CA HIS A 117 -9.67 10.84 3.02
C HIS A 117 -10.30 9.92 1.96
N VAL A 118 -9.77 9.84 0.74
CA VAL A 118 -10.24 8.89 -0.30
C VAL A 118 -9.53 7.52 -0.26
N GLY A 119 -8.63 7.31 0.71
CA GLY A 119 -8.03 6.00 0.97
C GLY A 119 -6.64 5.75 0.39
N ILE A 120 -6.10 6.67 -0.43
CA ILE A 120 -4.76 6.54 -1.05
C ILE A 120 -3.69 6.22 -0.02
N GLY A 121 -3.61 6.97 1.09
CA GLY A 121 -2.57 6.73 2.11
C GLY A 121 -2.67 5.37 2.78
N ARG A 122 -3.89 4.83 2.97
CA ARG A 122 -4.08 3.49 3.54
C ARG A 122 -3.66 2.41 2.55
N LEU A 123 -4.05 2.56 1.27
CA LEU A 123 -3.71 1.60 0.24
C LEU A 123 -2.20 1.61 -0.05
N LEU A 124 -1.60 2.81 -0.16
CA LEU A 124 -0.15 2.98 -0.30
C LEU A 124 0.59 2.27 0.83
N PHE A 125 0.19 2.49 2.09
CA PHE A 125 0.80 1.82 3.23
C PHE A 125 0.62 0.30 3.13
N ALA A 126 -0.59 -0.20 2.85
CA ALA A 126 -0.91 -1.62 2.76
C ALA A 126 -0.11 -2.34 1.67
N VAL A 127 0.04 -1.72 0.49
CA VAL A 127 0.85 -2.23 -0.62
C VAL A 127 2.33 -2.25 -0.24
N SER A 128 2.83 -1.17 0.35
CA SER A 128 4.22 -1.07 0.80
C SER A 128 4.59 -2.19 1.78
N VAL A 129 3.78 -2.39 2.83
CA VAL A 129 4.08 -3.40 3.85
C VAL A 129 3.86 -4.85 3.36
N LYS A 130 2.94 -5.08 2.41
CA LYS A 130 2.81 -6.38 1.74
C LYS A 130 4.08 -6.71 0.96
N HIS A 131 4.68 -5.72 0.28
CA HIS A 131 5.91 -5.90 -0.47
C HIS A 131 7.11 -6.16 0.44
N LEU A 132 7.27 -5.36 1.51
CA LEU A 132 8.41 -5.48 2.43
C LEU A 132 8.43 -6.77 3.27
N LYS A 133 7.27 -7.41 3.49
CA LYS A 133 7.13 -8.68 4.26
C LYS A 133 7.84 -8.64 5.63
N THR A 134 7.67 -7.53 6.36
CA THR A 134 8.53 -7.18 7.50
C THR A 134 7.70 -6.76 8.73
N ASN A 135 8.35 -6.64 9.89
CA ASN A 135 7.82 -5.84 11.00
C ASN A 135 7.98 -4.36 10.66
N VAL A 136 6.96 -3.55 10.92
CA VAL A 136 7.04 -2.11 10.68
C VAL A 136 6.98 -1.37 11.99
N ILE A 137 7.93 -0.49 12.23
CA ILE A 137 7.87 0.46 13.34
C ILE A 137 7.73 1.90 12.85
N THR A 138 7.17 2.76 13.68
CA THR A 138 7.09 4.19 13.40
C THR A 138 6.97 5.01 14.69
N MET A 139 7.44 6.24 14.64
CA MET A 139 7.20 7.24 15.68
C MET A 139 6.29 8.32 15.09
N PRO A 140 5.00 8.33 15.45
CA PRO A 140 4.10 9.39 15.02
C PRO A 140 4.56 10.73 15.59
N ASP A 141 4.65 11.74 14.74
CA ASP A 141 5.19 13.05 15.09
C ASP A 141 4.12 14.09 15.46
N ASN A 142 2.84 13.68 15.43
CA ASN A 142 1.70 14.48 15.86
C ASN A 142 0.52 13.57 16.32
N PRO A 143 -0.42 14.10 17.12
CA PRO A 143 -1.55 13.31 17.64
C PRO A 143 -2.46 12.73 16.55
N GLY A 144 -2.65 13.45 15.44
CA GLY A 144 -3.45 13.00 14.30
C GLY A 144 -2.86 11.75 13.63
N ALA A 145 -1.54 11.76 13.40
CA ALA A 145 -0.80 10.62 12.91
C ALA A 145 -0.83 9.46 13.92
N ALA A 146 -0.62 9.73 15.21
CA ALA A 146 -0.67 8.70 16.26
C ALA A 146 -2.02 7.96 16.28
N ARG A 147 -3.13 8.72 16.19
CA ARG A 147 -4.47 8.18 16.09
C ARG A 147 -4.65 7.35 14.82
N PHE A 148 -4.18 7.83 13.68
CA PHE A 148 -4.24 7.09 12.42
C PHE A 148 -3.52 5.73 12.52
N PHE A 149 -2.28 5.70 13.01
CA PHE A 149 -1.51 4.45 13.14
C PHE A 149 -2.16 3.46 14.12
N ARG A 150 -2.59 3.92 15.29
CA ARG A 150 -3.21 3.05 16.30
C ARG A 150 -4.59 2.57 15.90
N GLU A 151 -5.47 3.47 15.49
CA GLU A 151 -6.88 3.13 15.29
C GLU A 151 -7.18 2.56 13.90
N LYS A 152 -6.55 3.10 12.86
CA LYS A 152 -6.82 2.73 11.45
C LYS A 152 -5.87 1.64 10.96
N LEU A 153 -4.59 1.70 11.31
CA LEU A 153 -3.59 0.71 10.89
C LEU A 153 -3.29 -0.35 11.96
N LYS A 154 -3.90 -0.25 13.15
CA LYS A 154 -3.79 -1.22 14.25
C LYS A 154 -2.36 -1.46 14.75
N PHE A 155 -1.52 -0.43 14.68
CA PHE A 155 -0.24 -0.44 15.38
C PHE A 155 -0.45 -0.48 16.90
N THR A 156 0.43 -1.18 17.59
CA THR A 156 0.46 -1.27 19.06
C THR A 156 1.75 -0.65 19.59
N GLY A 157 1.80 -0.32 20.89
CA GLY A 157 3.07 0.05 21.52
C GLY A 157 4.06 -1.12 21.48
N MET A 158 5.36 -0.83 21.44
CA MET A 158 6.37 -1.87 21.61
C MET A 158 6.44 -2.34 23.06
N ASN A 159 6.55 -3.66 23.25
CA ASN A 159 6.76 -4.24 24.56
C ASN A 159 8.26 -4.13 24.94
N PRO A 160 8.60 -3.61 26.13
CA PRO A 160 9.98 -3.44 26.57
C PRO A 160 10.79 -4.74 26.65
N GLY A 161 10.12 -5.88 26.77
CA GLY A 161 10.74 -7.21 26.83
C GLY A 161 11.03 -7.87 25.48
N ASN A 162 10.68 -7.24 24.36
CA ASN A 162 11.01 -7.76 23.04
C ASN A 162 12.43 -7.34 22.62
N ASN A 163 13.39 -8.26 22.76
CA ASN A 163 14.80 -8.10 22.36
C ASN A 163 15.03 -7.95 20.84
N ILE A 164 13.99 -7.73 20.04
CA ILE A 164 14.07 -7.72 18.56
C ILE A 164 14.71 -6.42 18.06
N ILE A 165 14.61 -5.33 18.84
CA ILE A 165 14.92 -3.98 18.38
C ILE A 165 15.68 -3.21 19.48
N SER A 166 16.66 -2.40 19.09
CA SER A 166 17.44 -1.53 19.99
C SER A 166 16.55 -0.71 20.92
N SER A 167 16.98 -0.51 22.17
CA SER A 167 16.28 0.27 23.21
C SER A 167 15.97 1.71 22.78
N ARG A 168 16.68 2.25 21.79
CA ARG A 168 16.41 3.58 21.20
C ARG A 168 15.01 3.70 20.59
N TYR A 169 14.36 2.58 20.29
CA TYR A 169 13.03 2.54 19.69
C TYR A 169 11.92 2.22 20.68
N LYS A 170 12.19 2.11 21.99
CA LYS A 170 11.22 1.64 23.00
C LYS A 170 9.83 2.32 22.95
N ASP A 171 9.78 3.60 22.58
CA ASP A 171 8.56 4.41 22.55
C ASP A 171 7.83 4.39 21.19
N TYR A 172 8.38 3.65 20.21
CA TYR A 172 7.79 3.54 18.88
C TYR A 172 6.57 2.62 18.89
N LEU A 173 5.71 2.83 17.91
CA LEU A 173 4.64 1.91 17.60
C LEU A 173 5.15 0.81 16.67
N ILE A 174 4.62 -0.41 16.83
CA ILE A 174 4.92 -1.57 16.00
C ILE A 174 3.66 -2.15 15.35
N LEU A 175 3.82 -2.55 14.10
CA LEU A 175 2.92 -3.41 13.36
C LEU A 175 3.69 -4.70 13.05
N PRO A 176 3.44 -5.79 13.80
CA PRO A 176 4.23 -6.99 13.68
C PRO A 176 3.88 -7.79 12.42
N TYR A 177 4.84 -8.52 11.89
CA TYR A 177 4.58 -9.62 10.97
C TYR A 177 3.96 -10.80 11.76
N PRO A 178 2.97 -11.55 11.22
CA PRO A 178 2.40 -11.48 9.88
C PRO A 178 1.24 -10.48 9.72
N LYS A 179 0.82 -9.76 10.78
CA LYS A 179 -0.29 -8.80 10.70
C LYS A 179 -0.04 -7.73 9.65
N ALA A 180 1.20 -7.23 9.54
CA ALA A 180 1.61 -6.27 8.52
C ALA A 180 1.26 -6.74 7.09
N ARG A 181 1.63 -7.99 6.76
CA ARG A 181 1.35 -8.61 5.46
C ARG A 181 -0.16 -8.75 5.18
N GLY A 182 -0.96 -8.96 6.22
CA GLY A 182 -2.40 -9.15 6.11
C GLY A 182 -3.20 -7.88 5.80
N ILE A 183 -2.64 -6.68 6.00
CA ILE A 183 -3.39 -5.43 5.92
C ILE A 183 -4.05 -5.24 4.55
N LEU A 184 -3.35 -5.50 3.44
CA LEU A 184 -3.93 -5.33 2.11
C LEU A 184 -5.15 -6.23 1.90
N LYS A 185 -5.07 -7.49 2.35
CA LYS A 185 -6.19 -8.45 2.27
C LYS A 185 -7.36 -8.04 3.17
N THR A 186 -7.08 -7.60 4.39
CA THR A 186 -8.12 -7.06 5.29
C THR A 186 -8.81 -5.86 4.66
N MET A 187 -8.04 -4.95 4.07
CA MET A 187 -8.54 -3.76 3.39
C MET A 187 -9.38 -4.11 2.16
N ALA A 188 -8.95 -5.07 1.33
CA ALA A 188 -9.72 -5.58 0.20
C ALA A 188 -11.05 -6.18 0.63
N GLY A 189 -11.08 -6.89 1.76
CA GLY A 189 -12.30 -7.44 2.32
C GLY A 189 -13.29 -6.39 2.85
N SER A 190 -12.81 -5.32 3.47
CA SER A 190 -13.66 -4.25 4.03
C SER A 190 -14.05 -3.17 3.03
N TYR A 191 -13.17 -2.87 2.07
CA TYR A 191 -13.32 -1.78 1.10
C TYR A 191 -12.91 -2.24 -0.31
N PRO A 192 -13.60 -3.23 -0.90
CA PRO A 192 -13.17 -3.85 -2.15
C PRO A 192 -13.10 -2.85 -3.31
N ARG A 193 -14.01 -1.87 -3.40
CA ARG A 193 -13.94 -0.80 -4.42
C ARG A 193 -12.70 0.08 -4.32
N MET A 194 -12.13 0.23 -3.12
CA MET A 194 -10.93 1.03 -2.94
C MET A 194 -9.68 0.28 -3.41
N VAL A 195 -9.66 -1.04 -3.25
CA VAL A 195 -8.49 -1.88 -3.56
C VAL A 195 -8.55 -2.43 -4.99
N MET A 196 -9.74 -2.80 -5.47
CA MET A 196 -9.95 -3.48 -6.76
C MET A 196 -11.14 -2.85 -7.51
N PRO A 197 -11.14 -1.52 -7.77
CA PRO A 197 -12.29 -0.83 -8.35
C PRO A 197 -12.73 -1.41 -9.70
N GLU A 198 -11.79 -1.85 -10.55
CA GLU A 198 -12.08 -2.42 -11.86
C GLU A 198 -12.85 -3.74 -11.74
N LEU A 199 -12.37 -4.65 -10.90
CA LEU A 199 -13.04 -5.93 -10.65
C LEU A 199 -14.45 -5.72 -10.11
N ILE A 200 -14.61 -4.82 -9.14
CA ILE A 200 -15.93 -4.55 -8.56
C ILE A 200 -16.85 -3.85 -9.56
N GLY A 201 -16.31 -2.90 -10.33
CA GLY A 201 -17.06 -2.17 -11.35
C GLY A 201 -17.58 -3.09 -12.44
N ILE A 202 -16.73 -3.95 -12.99
CA ILE A 202 -17.15 -4.91 -14.02
C ILE A 202 -18.14 -5.92 -13.45
N TYR A 203 -17.88 -6.48 -12.26
CA TYR A 203 -18.77 -7.44 -11.61
C TYR A 203 -20.19 -6.88 -11.44
N GLU A 204 -20.31 -5.66 -10.95
CA GLU A 204 -21.61 -5.01 -10.74
C GLU A 204 -22.31 -4.66 -12.05
N SER A 205 -21.56 -4.21 -13.06
CA SER A 205 -22.09 -3.96 -14.40
C SER A 205 -22.67 -5.22 -15.01
N LEU A 206 -21.95 -6.35 -14.92
CA LEU A 206 -22.43 -7.64 -15.43
C LEU A 206 -23.64 -8.14 -14.65
N LYS A 207 -23.63 -8.04 -13.31
CA LYS A 207 -24.77 -8.41 -12.47
C LYS A 207 -26.01 -7.59 -12.82
N PHE A 208 -25.84 -6.29 -13.09
CA PHE A 208 -26.93 -5.43 -13.54
C PHE A 208 -27.47 -5.84 -14.91
N LYS A 209 -26.60 -6.15 -15.88
CA LYS A 209 -27.03 -6.65 -17.20
C LYS A 209 -27.81 -7.96 -17.09
N ASP A 210 -27.30 -8.93 -16.32
CA ASP A 210 -27.95 -10.23 -16.11
C ASP A 210 -29.35 -10.07 -15.48
N ASN A 211 -29.46 -9.23 -14.43
CA ASN A 211 -30.73 -8.94 -13.78
C ASN A 211 -31.75 -8.27 -14.71
N MET A 212 -31.28 -7.52 -15.71
CA MET A 212 -32.13 -6.87 -16.72
C MET A 212 -32.43 -7.78 -17.92
N GLY A 213 -31.98 -9.04 -17.90
CA GLY A 213 -32.13 -9.97 -19.03
C GLY A 213 -31.37 -9.53 -20.28
N ARG A 214 -30.36 -8.66 -20.14
CA ARG A 214 -29.53 -8.21 -21.27
C ARG A 214 -28.45 -9.24 -21.57
N THR A 215 -28.18 -9.47 -22.86
CA THR A 215 -27.08 -10.32 -23.30
C THR A 215 -25.74 -9.76 -22.80
N ILE A 216 -24.91 -10.65 -22.26
CA ILE A 216 -23.54 -10.36 -21.86
C ILE A 216 -22.61 -10.87 -22.95
N SER A 217 -21.71 -10.03 -23.46
CA SER A 217 -20.76 -10.44 -24.49
C SER A 217 -19.67 -11.35 -23.92
N MET A 218 -19.06 -12.18 -24.78
CA MET A 218 -17.91 -12.99 -24.37
C MET A 218 -16.71 -12.14 -23.95
N ASP A 219 -16.51 -10.98 -24.59
CA ASP A 219 -15.44 -10.04 -24.23
C ASP A 219 -15.59 -9.53 -22.80
N ASP A 220 -16.82 -9.19 -22.39
CA ASP A 220 -17.15 -8.75 -21.04
C ASP A 220 -16.86 -9.86 -20.00
N ILE A 221 -17.18 -11.11 -20.33
CA ILE A 221 -16.93 -12.29 -19.48
C ILE A 221 -15.43 -12.54 -19.35
N CYS A 222 -14.69 -12.48 -20.45
CA CYS A 222 -13.25 -12.67 -20.48
C CYS A 222 -12.52 -11.57 -19.69
N ALA A 223 -12.92 -10.31 -19.85
CA ALA A 223 -12.38 -9.19 -19.09
C ALA A 223 -12.61 -9.36 -17.58
N PHE A 224 -13.81 -9.80 -17.19
CA PHE A 224 -14.11 -10.08 -15.78
C PHE A 224 -13.29 -11.25 -15.23
N GLN A 225 -13.17 -12.36 -15.97
CA GLN A 225 -12.37 -13.51 -15.55
C GLN A 225 -10.91 -13.14 -15.34
N LEU A 226 -10.32 -12.39 -16.25
CA LEU A 226 -8.94 -11.91 -16.11
C LEU A 226 -8.74 -11.09 -14.83
N LEU A 227 -9.64 -10.13 -14.57
CA LEU A 227 -9.58 -9.31 -13.35
C LEU A 227 -9.81 -10.14 -12.09
N PHE A 228 -10.73 -11.10 -12.15
CA PHE A 228 -11.07 -11.98 -11.05
C PHE A 228 -9.90 -12.88 -10.66
N ASP A 229 -9.29 -13.55 -11.64
CA ASP A 229 -8.16 -14.45 -11.43
C ASP A 229 -6.94 -13.69 -10.89
N ASN A 230 -6.64 -12.51 -11.45
CA ASN A 230 -5.54 -11.66 -10.98
C ASN A 230 -5.73 -11.11 -9.56
N SER A 231 -6.98 -11.02 -9.09
CA SER A 231 -7.33 -10.45 -7.78
C SER A 231 -7.68 -11.50 -6.73
N LYS A 232 -7.66 -12.79 -7.10
CA LYS A 232 -8.21 -13.89 -6.29
C LYS A 232 -7.66 -13.95 -4.87
N GLU A 233 -6.37 -13.68 -4.70
CA GLU A 233 -5.70 -13.69 -3.38
C GLU A 233 -6.22 -12.61 -2.41
N LEU A 234 -6.74 -11.51 -2.93
CA LEU A 234 -7.23 -10.36 -2.18
C LEU A 234 -8.71 -10.49 -1.81
N LEU A 235 -9.47 -11.34 -2.50
CA LEU A 235 -10.88 -11.55 -2.22
C LEU A 235 -11.07 -12.24 -0.86
N ASN A 236 -12.09 -11.80 -0.13
CA ASN A 236 -12.57 -12.53 1.03
C ASN A 236 -13.45 -13.71 0.57
N ASN A 237 -13.61 -14.73 1.41
CA ASN A 237 -14.31 -15.97 1.03
C ASN A 237 -15.75 -15.72 0.55
N LYS A 238 -16.43 -14.71 1.12
CA LYS A 238 -17.81 -14.37 0.76
C LYS A 238 -17.88 -13.85 -0.69
N LEU A 239 -17.08 -12.83 -1.01
CA LEU A 239 -17.07 -12.21 -2.33
C LEU A 239 -16.50 -13.16 -3.39
N LEU A 240 -15.50 -13.96 -3.01
CA LEU A 240 -14.96 -15.02 -3.86
C LEU A 240 -16.07 -16.00 -4.28
N HIS A 241 -16.79 -16.57 -3.31
CA HIS A 241 -17.87 -17.51 -3.59
C HIS A 241 -18.99 -16.86 -4.41
N GLU A 242 -19.36 -15.61 -4.10
CA GLU A 242 -20.39 -14.88 -4.86
C GLU A 242 -20.00 -14.72 -6.34
N MET A 243 -18.76 -14.32 -6.62
CA MET A 243 -18.24 -14.15 -7.98
C MET A 243 -18.08 -15.50 -8.71
N GLU A 244 -17.61 -16.55 -8.04
CA GLU A 244 -17.50 -17.89 -8.63
C GLU A 244 -18.88 -18.45 -9.02
N SER A 245 -19.89 -18.28 -8.15
CA SER A 245 -21.27 -18.66 -8.46
C SER A 245 -21.82 -17.88 -9.66
N PHE A 246 -21.52 -16.58 -9.74
CA PHE A 246 -21.96 -15.73 -10.85
C PHE A 246 -21.35 -16.16 -12.19
N ILE A 247 -20.04 -16.44 -12.24
CA ILE A 247 -19.37 -16.93 -13.47
C ILE A 247 -19.99 -18.24 -13.95
N LYS A 248 -20.22 -19.19 -13.02
CA LYS A 248 -20.83 -20.48 -13.35
C LYS A 248 -22.24 -20.30 -13.93
N GLY A 249 -23.05 -19.43 -13.33
CA GLY A 249 -24.41 -19.14 -13.77
C GLY A 249 -24.48 -18.52 -15.17
N ILE A 250 -23.54 -17.66 -15.54
CA ILE A 250 -23.48 -17.09 -16.89
C ILE A 250 -23.08 -18.16 -17.92
N LYS A 251 -22.09 -19.02 -17.62
CA LYS A 251 -21.60 -20.05 -18.57
C LYS A 251 -22.62 -21.17 -18.83
N SER A 252 -23.62 -21.33 -17.96
CA SER A 252 -24.67 -22.33 -18.11
C SER A 252 -25.89 -21.86 -18.91
N LYS A 253 -25.94 -20.59 -19.30
CA LYS A 253 -26.99 -19.99 -20.13
C LYS A 253 -26.52 -19.93 -21.59
#